data_AF-A0A1Q6YYE8-F1
#
_entry.id   AF-A0A1Q6YYE8-F1
#
_cell.length_a   1.000
_cell.length_b   1.000
_cell.length_c   1.000
_cell.angle_alpha   90.00
_cell.angle_beta   90.00
_cell.angle_gamma   90.00
#
_symmetry.space_group_name_H-M   'P 1'
#
loop_
_entity.id
_entity.type
_entity.pdbx_description
1 polymer ?
#
loop_
_entity_poly.entity_id
_entity_poly.type
_entity_poly.pdbx_seq_one_letter_code
_entity_poly.pdbx_strand_id
1 'polypeptide(L)'
;MLAARQGTATDHAALYVTLRPCLGCLKALVQAGIREIIYDQPFDYNGEIEGTYQGLLAEAGVIMRQHPYSATHTLSPLAISASQGSGPEMPAV
;
A
#
# COMPACT_ATOMS: atom_id res chain seq x y z
N MET A 1 5.93 11.65 -4.52
CA MET A 1 4.98 11.12 -5.52
C MET A 1 5.38 11.58 -6.92
N LEU A 2 5.35 10.69 -7.92
CA LEU A 2 5.63 11.03 -9.32
C LEU A 2 4.49 11.88 -9.93
N ALA A 3 3.23 11.57 -9.59
CA ALA A 3 2.06 12.31 -10.06
C ALA A 3 2.17 13.81 -9.78
N ALA A 4 2.57 14.19 -8.56
CA ALA A 4 2.82 15.58 -8.19
C ALA A 4 3.91 16.26 -9.04
N ARG A 5 4.99 15.53 -9.38
CA ARG A 5 6.07 16.05 -10.24
C ARG A 5 5.63 16.25 -11.69
N GLN A 6 4.69 15.45 -12.18
CA GLN A 6 4.17 15.54 -13.54
C GLN A 6 2.87 16.37 -13.64
N GLY A 7 2.35 16.89 -12.52
CA GLY A 7 1.09 17.63 -12.50
C GLY A 7 -0.13 16.76 -12.79
N THR A 8 -0.08 15.46 -12.53
CA THR A 8 -1.21 14.55 -12.71
C THR A 8 -2.08 14.55 -11.45
N ALA A 9 -3.38 14.82 -11.61
CA ALA A 9 -4.33 14.75 -10.52
C ALA A 9 -4.55 13.30 -10.06
N THR A 10 -4.58 13.09 -8.74
CA THR A 10 -4.84 11.80 -8.09
C THR A 10 -6.11 11.80 -7.26
N ASP A 11 -6.85 12.91 -7.27
CA ASP A 11 -8.10 13.04 -6.54
C ASP A 11 -9.12 12.02 -7.07
N HIS A 12 -9.79 11.32 -6.15
CA HIS A 12 -10.70 10.22 -6.42
C HIS A 12 -10.09 8.99 -7.13
N ALA A 13 -8.77 8.87 -7.21
CA ALA A 13 -8.12 7.72 -7.83
C ALA A 13 -8.13 6.47 -6.93
N ALA A 14 -7.87 5.32 -7.56
CA ALA A 14 -7.60 4.04 -6.91
C ALA A 14 -6.11 3.69 -7.00
N LEU A 15 -5.52 3.25 -5.88
CA LEU A 15 -4.13 2.79 -5.81
C LEU A 15 -4.08 1.26 -5.79
N TYR A 16 -3.24 0.67 -6.64
CA TYR A 16 -2.82 -0.72 -6.55
C TYR A 16 -1.38 -0.78 -6.07
N VAL A 17 -1.14 -1.57 -5.02
CA VAL A 17 0.19 -1.73 -4.42
C VAL A 17 0.39 -3.19 -4.01
N THR A 18 1.63 -3.66 -3.99
CA THR A 18 1.91 -5.03 -3.54
C THR A 18 1.77 -5.14 -2.02
N LEU A 19 2.45 -4.29 -1.25
CA LEU A 19 2.41 -4.31 0.21
C LEU A 19 1.37 -3.32 0.76
N ARG A 20 0.68 -3.69 1.85
CA ARG A 20 -0.18 -2.75 2.59
C ARG A 20 0.61 -1.48 2.92
N PRO A 21 0.10 -0.27 2.60
CA PRO A 21 0.85 0.96 2.79
C PRO A 21 1.07 1.23 4.28
N CYS A 22 2.29 1.65 4.63
CA CYS A 22 2.61 2.06 6.00
C CYS A 22 1.83 3.32 6.41
N LEU A 23 1.80 3.66 7.70
CA LEU A 23 1.07 4.83 8.23
C LEU A 23 1.46 6.15 7.54
N GLY A 24 2.75 6.34 7.23
CA GLY A 24 3.23 7.52 6.51
C GLY A 24 2.73 7.56 5.06
N CYS A 25 2.78 6.42 4.36
CA CYS A 25 2.22 6.29 3.02
C CYS A 25 0.71 6.55 3.05
N LEU A 26 -0.03 5.94 3.97
CA LEU A 26 -1.48 6.13 4.11
C LEU A 26 -1.84 7.61 4.28
N LYS A 27 -1.15 8.33 5.18
CA LYS A 27 -1.36 9.78 5.37
C LYS A 27 -1.18 10.56 4.07
N ALA A 28 -0.11 10.28 3.33
CA ALA A 28 0.15 10.95 2.05
C ALA A 28 -0.90 10.61 0.99
N LEU A 29 -1.39 9.36 0.96
CA LEU A 29 -2.42 8.91 0.02
C LEU A 29 -3.78 9.58 0.31
N VAL A 30 -4.18 9.65 1.59
CA VAL A 30 -5.38 10.37 2.03
C VAL A 30 -5.31 11.83 1.63
N GLN A 31 -4.19 12.51 1.91
CA GLN A 31 -4.00 13.92 1.54
C GLN A 31 -3.97 14.14 0.02
N ALA A 32 -3.56 13.15 -0.75
CA ALA A 32 -3.56 13.19 -2.21
C ALA A 32 -4.95 12.94 -2.85
N GLY A 33 -5.99 12.69 -2.03
CA GLY A 33 -7.37 12.49 -2.49
C GLY A 33 -7.70 11.07 -2.95
N ILE A 34 -6.85 10.09 -2.67
CA ILE A 34 -7.08 8.68 -3.07
C ILE A 34 -8.23 8.10 -2.22
N ARG A 35 -9.13 7.36 -2.87
CA ARG A 35 -10.36 6.83 -2.24
C ARG A 35 -10.38 5.31 -2.11
N GLU A 36 -9.58 4.63 -2.91
CA GLU A 36 -9.50 3.16 -2.89
C GLU A 36 -8.04 2.71 -2.88
N ILE A 37 -7.72 1.77 -1.99
CA ILE A 37 -6.40 1.13 -1.89
C ILE A 37 -6.60 -0.38 -1.98
N ILE A 38 -6.02 -0.97 -3.02
CA ILE A 38 -5.99 -2.40 -3.27
C ILE A 38 -4.56 -2.89 -3.04
N TYR A 39 -4.39 -3.81 -2.12
CA TYR A 39 -3.08 -4.38 -1.78
C TYR A 39 -3.06 -5.91 -1.87
N ASP A 40 -1.88 -6.49 -2.02
CA ASP A 40 -1.70 -7.94 -2.15
C ASP A 40 -1.25 -8.58 -0.84
N GLN A 41 -0.08 -8.19 -0.36
CA GLN A 41 0.53 -8.66 0.88
C GLN A 41 0.16 -7.79 2.07
N PRO A 42 -0.27 -8.38 3.19
CA PRO A 42 -0.50 -7.65 4.42
C PRO A 42 0.84 -7.16 5.01
N PHE A 43 0.78 -6.09 5.79
CA PHE A 43 1.92 -5.56 6.55
C PHE A 43 1.38 -5.07 7.88
N ASP A 44 1.35 -5.91 8.90
CA ASP A 44 0.63 -5.59 10.13
C ASP A 44 1.46 -4.72 11.10
N TYR A 45 0.78 -3.82 11.81
CA TYR A 45 1.38 -3.11 12.93
C TYR A 45 1.07 -3.84 14.24
N ASN A 46 1.97 -3.72 15.21
CA ASN A 46 1.72 -4.16 16.57
C ASN A 46 1.22 -2.98 17.45
N GLY A 47 0.42 -3.30 18.46
CA GLY A 47 0.01 -2.36 19.50
C GLY A 47 -0.79 -1.14 19.01
N GLU A 48 -0.49 0.02 19.59
CA GLU A 48 -1.25 1.27 19.41
C GLU A 48 -1.23 1.82 17.97
N ILE A 49 -0.20 1.45 17.18
CA ILE A 49 -0.02 1.96 15.81
C ILE A 49 -1.12 1.41 14.90
N GLU A 50 -1.55 0.16 15.10
CA GLU A 50 -2.63 -0.44 14.31
C GLU A 50 -3.96 0.26 14.59
N GLY A 51 -4.24 0.62 15.85
CA GLY A 51 -5.43 1.41 16.21
C GLY A 51 -5.44 2.79 15.56
N THR A 52 -4.29 3.47 15.55
CA THR A 52 -4.13 4.77 14.86
C THR A 52 -4.34 4.62 13.36
N TYR A 53 -3.83 3.54 12.76
CA TYR A 53 -3.97 3.25 11.34
C TYR A 53 -5.43 3.04 10.93
N GLN A 54 -6.16 2.22 11.69
CA GLN A 54 -7.58 1.95 11.46
C GLN A 54 -8.45 3.20 11.69
N GLY A 55 -8.14 4.00 12.72
CA GLY A 55 -8.80 5.28 12.96
C GLY A 55 -8.65 6.22 11.77
N LEU A 56 -7.43 6.36 11.24
CA LEU A 56 -7.17 7.19 10.06
C LEU A 56 -7.94 6.71 8.83
N LEU A 57 -8.02 5.40 8.59
CA LEU A 57 -8.81 4.85 7.49
C LEU A 57 -10.29 5.19 7.60
N ALA A 58 -10.85 5.04 8.80
CA ALA A 58 -12.26 5.31 9.07
C ALA A 58 -12.60 6.80 8.91
N GLU A 59 -11.76 7.69 9.47
CA GLU A 59 -11.95 9.14 9.37
C GLU A 59 -11.80 9.66 7.94
N ALA A 60 -10.83 9.12 7.19
CA ALA A 60 -10.58 9.53 5.81
C ALA A 60 -11.62 9.00 4.81
N GLY A 61 -12.40 7.99 5.19
CA GLY A 61 -13.37 7.33 4.31
C GLY A 61 -12.71 6.63 3.11
N VAL A 62 -11.50 6.11 3.29
CA VAL A 62 -10.77 5.39 2.24
C VAL A 62 -11.11 3.92 2.30
N ILE A 63 -11.52 3.34 1.18
CA ILE A 63 -11.82 1.93 1.06
C ILE A 63 -10.49 1.18 0.89
N MET A 64 -10.20 0.29 1.82
CA MET A 64 -9.02 -0.56 1.77
C MET A 64 -9.44 -2.02 1.64
N ARG A 65 -8.98 -2.69 0.57
CA ARG A 65 -9.27 -4.11 0.33
C ARG A 65 -8.02 -4.87 -0.07
N GLN A 66 -7.92 -6.10 0.42
CA GLN A 66 -6.91 -7.03 -0.02
C GLN A 66 -7.39 -7.75 -1.28
N HIS A 67 -6.53 -7.81 -2.30
CA HIS A 67 -6.74 -8.66 -3.46
C HIS A 67 -6.15 -10.04 -3.19
N PRO A 68 -6.89 -11.14 -3.39
CA PRO A 68 -6.33 -12.48 -3.25
C PRO A 68 -5.27 -12.70 -4.33
N TYR A 69 -4.03 -12.95 -3.89
CA TYR A 69 -2.93 -13.31 -4.78
C TYR A 69 -3.32 -14.53 -5.63
N SER A 70 -3.51 -14.32 -6.94
CA SER A 70 -3.52 -15.44 -7.89
C SER A 70 -2.07 -15.76 -8.22
N ALA A 71 -1.53 -16.80 -7.57
CA ALA A 71 -0.21 -17.37 -7.84
C ALA A 71 -0.02 -17.86 -9.29
N THR A 72 -1.05 -17.75 -10.13
CA THR A 72 -1.03 -18.12 -11.54
C THR A 72 -0.93 -16.87 -12.43
N HIS A 73 -0.02 -15.95 -12.11
CA HIS A 73 0.50 -15.06 -13.14
C HIS A 73 1.73 -15.75 -13.73
N THR A 74 1.72 -16.03 -15.03
CA THR A 74 2.95 -16.31 -15.79
C THR A 74 3.84 -15.07 -15.69
N LEU A 75 4.65 -15.01 -14.64
CA LEU A 75 5.67 -13.99 -14.50
C LEU A 75 6.67 -14.22 -15.63
N SER A 76 6.94 -13.17 -16.41
CA SER A 76 8.08 -13.20 -17.32
C SER A 76 9.33 -13.59 -16.52
N PRO A 77 10.24 -14.42 -17.04
CA PRO A 77 11.45 -14.86 -16.34
C PRO A 77 12.27 -13.72 -15.72
N LEU A 78 12.16 -12.51 -16.26
CA LEU A 78 12.79 -11.29 -15.76
C LEU A 78 12.21 -10.77 -14.43
N ALA A 79 10.93 -11.03 -14.15
CA ALA A 79 10.28 -10.60 -12.90
C ALA A 79 10.65 -11.50 -11.71
N ILE A 80 10.98 -12.76 -11.97
CA ILE A 80 11.37 -13.75 -10.95
C ILE A 80 12.70 -13.38 -10.29
N SER A 81 13.64 -12.79 -11.03
CA SER A 81 14.94 -12.39 -10.45
C SER A 81 14.83 -11.15 -9.54
N ALA A 82 13.75 -10.37 -9.63
CA ALA A 82 13.54 -9.17 -8.83
C ALA A 82 12.87 -9.46 -7.48
N SER A 83 12.08 -10.54 -7.37
CA SER A 83 11.32 -10.88 -6.16
C SER A 83 12.11 -11.65 -5.10
N GLN A 84 13.37 -12.02 -5.38
CA GLN A 84 14.20 -12.80 -4.44
C GLN A 84 14.97 -11.94 -3.42
N GLY A 85 14.80 -10.61 -3.43
CA GLY A 85 15.34 -9.74 -2.40
C GLY A 85 14.30 -9.46 -1.31
N SER A 86 14.18 -10.33 -0.30
CA SER A 86 13.67 -9.89 1.00
C SER A 86 14.66 -8.83 1.51
N GLY A 87 14.32 -7.56 1.31
CA GLY A 87 15.01 -6.46 1.99
C GLY A 87 15.05 -6.75 3.50
N PRO A 88 16.08 -6.29 4.22
CA PRO A 88 16.28 -6.66 5.62
C PRO A 88 15.00 -6.39 6.41
N GLU A 89 14.48 -7.44 7.02
CA GLU A 89 13.41 -7.37 8.02
C GLU A 89 13.82 -6.29 9.04
N MET A 90 13.02 -5.23 9.15
CA MET A 90 13.24 -4.21 10.18
C MET A 90 13.10 -4.90 11.53
N PRO A 91 14.14 -4.92 12.39
CA PRO A 91 14.05 -5.59 13.67
C PRO A 91 12.92 -4.97 14.50
N ALA A 92 12.17 -5.83 15.18
CA ALA A 92 11.18 -5.41 16.16
C ALA A 92 11.87 -4.56 17.24
N VAL A 93 11.41 -3.32 17.41
CA VAL A 93 11.76 -2.44 18.54
C VAL A 93 11.08 -2.93 19.81
#